data_AF-A0A1Q7V490-F1
#
_entry.id   AF-A0A1Q7V490-F1
#
_cell.length_a   1.000
_cell.length_b   1.000
_cell.length_c   1.000
_cell.angle_alpha   90.00
_cell.angle_beta   90.00
_cell.angle_gamma   90.00
#
_symmetry.space_group_name_H-M   'P 1'
#
loop_
_entity.id
_entity.type
_entity.pdbx_description
1 polymer ?
#
loop_
_entity_poly.entity_id
_entity_poly.type
_entity_poly.pdbx_seq_one_letter_code
_entity_poly.pdbx_strand_id
1 'polypeptide(L)' 'MANSGPNTNGSQFFICHQDLGGKLPKNYTLFGQVTRGLDVVDTIAAGRTGAGDRPVEPVAVTAVTIQDD' A
#
# COMPACT_ATOMS: atom_id res chain seq x y z
N MET A 1 4.06 0.83 -7.00
CA MET A 1 4.10 2.31 -7.02
C MET A 1 2.81 2.82 -7.63
N ALA A 2 2.10 3.74 -6.96
CA ALA A 2 0.92 4.39 -7.52
C ALA A 2 1.34 5.40 -8.60
N ASN A 3 0.51 5.58 -9.63
CA ASN A 3 0.80 6.46 -10.75
C ASN A 3 -0.46 6.97 -11.45
N SER A 4 -0.29 8.03 -12.24
CA SER A 4 -1.30 8.65 -13.11
C SER A 4 -1.10 8.28 -14.58
N GLY A 5 -0.32 7.24 -14.88
CA GLY A 5 0.07 6.84 -16.23
C GLY A 5 1.55 6.44 -16.32
N PRO A 6 2.03 6.02 -17.50
CA PRO A 6 3.42 5.63 -17.71
C PRO A 6 4.40 6.70 -17.22
N ASN A 7 5.46 6.28 -16.51
CA ASN A 7 6.54 7.15 -16.03
C ASN A 7 6.11 8.30 -15.10
N THR A 8 5.01 8.15 -14.36
CA THR A 8 4.54 9.14 -13.36
C THR A 8 4.68 8.64 -11.92
N ASN A 9 5.64 7.75 -11.66
CA ASN A 9 5.95 7.30 -10.31
C ASN A 9 6.53 8.47 -9.49
N GLY A 10 5.97 8.71 -8.30
CA GLY A 10 6.49 9.66 -7.31
C GLY A 10 6.78 8.94 -5.99
N SER A 11 6.22 9.42 -4.89
CA SER A 11 6.36 8.81 -3.56
C SER A 11 5.22 7.87 -3.17
N GLN A 12 4.06 7.96 -3.83
CA GLN A 12 2.89 7.17 -3.45
C GLN A 12 3.10 5.68 -3.77
N PHE A 13 2.87 4.84 -2.78
CA PHE A 13 2.86 3.39 -2.91
C PHE A 13 1.60 2.80 -2.28
N PHE A 14 1.36 1.52 -2.55
CA PHE A 14 0.27 0.75 -1.97
C PHE A 14 0.74 -0.67 -1.71
N ILE A 15 0.07 -1.36 -0.78
CA ILE A 15 0.25 -2.78 -0.48
C ILE A 15 -1.00 -3.50 -0.97
N CYS A 16 -0.84 -4.56 -1.75
CA CYS A 16 -1.96 -5.40 -2.14
C CYS A 16 -2.38 -6.29 -0.95
N HIS A 17 -3.62 -6.16 -0.48
CA HIS A 17 -4.16 -6.97 0.61
C HIS A 17 -4.56 -8.39 0.18
N GLN A 18 -4.71 -8.61 -1.12
CA GLN A 18 -4.99 -9.91 -1.71
C GLN A 18 -4.19 -10.08 -3.00
N ASP A 19 -4.13 -11.31 -3.52
CA ASP A 19 -3.51 -11.55 -4.83
C ASP A 19 -4.35 -10.92 -5.95
N LEU A 20 -3.73 -9.97 -6.64
CA LEU A 20 -4.31 -9.24 -7.78
C LEU A 20 -3.57 -9.55 -9.09
N GLY A 21 -2.86 -10.69 -9.17
CA GLY A 21 -2.22 -11.17 -10.39
C GLY A 21 -3.16 -11.11 -11.59
N GLY A 22 -2.76 -10.37 -12.61
CA GLY A 22 -3.54 -10.16 -13.84
C GLY A 22 -4.79 -9.27 -13.71
N LYS A 23 -5.10 -8.74 -12.51
CA LYS A 23 -6.32 -7.94 -12.24
C LYS A 23 -6.06 -6.45 -12.05
N LEU A 24 -4.80 -6.03 -11.86
CA LEU A 24 -4.45 -4.61 -11.77
C LEU A 24 -4.41 -3.99 -13.17
N PRO A 25 -5.32 -3.04 -13.50
CA PRO A 25 -5.49 -2.56 -14.87
C PRO A 25 -4.42 -1.56 -15.32
N LYS A 26 -3.71 -0.91 -14.37
CA LYS A 26 -2.57 -0.02 -14.69
C LYS A 26 -1.25 -0.77 -14.53
N ASN A 27 -0.28 -0.40 -15.37
CA ASN A 27 1.10 -0.83 -15.23
C ASN A 27 1.73 -0.18 -13.99
N TYR A 28 1.69 -0.88 -12.87
CA TYR A 28 2.31 -0.46 -11.62
C TYR A 28 3.66 -1.15 -11.43
N THR A 29 4.69 -0.38 -11.05
CA THR A 29 6.00 -0.93 -10.69
C THR A 29 5.91 -1.64 -9.34
N LEU A 30 6.18 -2.95 -9.32
CA LEU A 30 6.37 -3.72 -8.09
C LEU A 30 7.82 -3.56 -7.62
N PHE A 31 8.03 -3.28 -6.33
CA PHE A 31 9.38 -3.00 -5.79
C PHE A 31 9.65 -3.63 -4.42
N GLY A 32 8.69 -4.33 -3.83
CA GLY A 32 8.84 -4.94 -2.51
C GLY A 32 7.67 -5.84 -2.14
N GLN A 33 7.86 -6.59 -1.05
CA GLN A 33 6.87 -7.47 -0.45
C GLN A 33 6.93 -7.35 1.07
N VAL A 34 5.78 -7.44 1.72
CA VAL A 34 5.69 -7.55 3.18
C VAL A 34 6.22 -8.91 3.61
N THR A 35 7.33 -8.95 4.33
CA THR A 35 7.94 -10.20 4.84
C THR A 35 7.59 -10.50 6.29
N ARG A 36 7.16 -9.48 7.05
CA ARG A 36 6.68 -9.57 8.45
C ARG A 36 5.59 -8.51 8.68
N GLY A 37 4.67 -8.76 9.62
CA GLY A 37 3.62 -7.80 10.01
C GLY A 37 2.38 -7.80 9.11
N LEU A 38 2.04 -8.93 8.46
CA LEU A 38 0.81 -9.04 7.66
C LEU A 38 -0.46 -8.89 8.51
N ASP A 39 -0.43 -9.31 9.77
CA ASP A 39 -1.50 -9.10 10.75
C ASP A 39 -1.81 -7.61 10.98
N VAL A 40 -0.80 -6.74 10.93
CA VAL A 40 -0.98 -5.28 10.99
C VAL A 40 -1.66 -4.77 9.71
N VAL A 41 -1.25 -5.29 8.54
CA VAL A 41 -1.90 -4.97 7.25
C VAL A 41 -3.38 -5.38 7.28
N ASP A 42 -3.69 -6.58 7.78
CA ASP A 42 -5.07 -7.07 7.94
C ASP A 42 -5.89 -6.18 8.88
N THR A 43 -5.30 -5.77 10.00
CA THR A 43 -5.95 -4.87 10.96
C THR A 43 -6.29 -3.52 10.32
N ILE A 44 -5.37 -2.94 9.55
CA ILE A 44 -5.61 -1.67 8.84
C ILE A 44 -6.70 -1.84 7.78
N ALA A 45 -6.66 -2.94 7.01
CA ALA A 45 -7.61 -3.22 5.94
C ALA A 45 -9.04 -3.47 6.47
N ALA A 46 -9.19 -3.99 7.68
CA ALA A 46 -10.49 -4.19 8.34
C ALA A 46 -11.06 -2.91 8.98
N GLY A 47 -10.29 -1.81 9.00
CA GLY A 47 -10.69 -0.54 9.61
C GLY A 47 -11.88 0.12 8.91
N ARG A 48 -12.64 0.92 9.66
CA ARG A 48 -13.78 1.67 9.10
C ARG A 48 -13.29 2.80 8.18
N THR A 49 -13.84 2.87 6.97
CA THR A 49 -13.60 3.97 6.03
C THR A 49 -14.84 4.85 5.85
N GLY A 50 -14.59 6.11 5.49
CA GLY A 50 -15.58 7.11 5.16
C GLY A 50 -15.59 7.44 3.67
N ALA A 51 -15.90 8.69 3.33
CA ALA A 51 -15.94 9.13 1.93
C ALA A 51 -14.58 8.98 1.23
N GLY A 52 -14.60 8.47 0.00
CA GLY A 52 -13.39 8.24 -0.79
C GLY A 52 -12.48 7.15 -0.22
N ASP A 53 -13.03 6.22 0.56
CA ASP A 53 -12.31 5.12 1.22
C ASP A 53 -11.24 5.60 2.22
N ARG A 54 -11.37 6.84 2.71
CA ARG A 54 -10.45 7.38 3.72
C ARG A 54 -10.76 6.77 5.10
N PRO A 55 -9.76 6.27 5.85
CA PRO A 55 -9.98 5.78 7.21
C PRO A 55 -10.65 6.85 8.11
N VAL A 56 -11.67 6.43 8.88
CA VAL A 56 -12.33 7.29 9.87
C VAL A 56 -11.36 7.64 11.00
N GLU A 57 -10.61 6.63 11.45
CA GLU A 57 -9.49 6.78 12.38
C GLU A 57 -8.20 6.84 11.55
N PRO A 58 -7.46 7.96 11.56
CA PRO A 58 -6.25 8.09 10.74
C PRO A 58 -5.16 7.09 11.14
N VAL A 59 -4.65 6.34 10.15
CA VAL A 59 -3.45 5.51 10.29
C VAL A 59 -2.29 6.23 9.62
N ALA A 60 -1.23 6.53 10.38
CA ALA A 60 -0.10 7.32 9.91
C ALA A 60 1.21 6.54 10.03
N VAL A 61 2.08 6.69 9.02
CA VAL A 61 3.49 6.27 9.12
C VAL A 61 4.22 7.32 9.96
N THR A 62 4.63 6.96 11.17
CA THR A 62 5.31 7.87 12.11
C THR A 62 6.82 7.88 11.95
N ALA A 63 7.40 6.76 11.54
CA ALA A 63 8.83 6.57 11.30
C ALA A 63 9.05 5.45 10.29
N VAL A 64 10.21 5.48 9.63
CA VAL A 64 10.72 4.40 8.78
C VAL A 64 12.14 4.08 9.24
N THR A 65 12.42 2.81 9.50
CA THR A 65 13.76 2.33 9.81
C THR A 65 14.28 1.55 8.61
N ILE A 66 15.46 1.92 8.12
CA ILE A 66 16.18 1.17 7.09
C ILE A 66 17.12 0.22 7.82
N GLN A 67 17.06 -1.06 7.46
CA GLN A 67 17.99 -2.07 7.95
C GLN A 67 18.98 -2.36 6.83
N ASP A 68 20.26 -2.14 7.12
CA ASP A 68 21.34 -2.62 6.28
C ASP A 68 21.59 -4.10 6.57
N ASP A 69 22.22 -4.80 5.63
CA ASP A 69 22.59 -6.22 5.76
C ASP A 69 23.66 -6.46 6.85
#